data_AF-A0A2G5XAN5-F1
#
_entry.id   AF-A0A2G5XAN5-F1
#
_cell.length_a   1.000
_cell.length_b   1.000
_cell.length_c   1.000
_cell.angle_alpha   90.00
_cell.angle_beta   90.00
_cell.angle_gamma   90.00
#
_symmetry.space_group_name_H-M   'P 1'
#
loop_
_entity.id
_entity.type
_entity.pdbx_description
1 polymer ?
#
loop_
_entity_poly.entity_id
_entity_poly.type
_entity_poly.pdbx_seq_one_letter_code
_entity_poly.pdbx_strand_id
1 'polypeptide(L)'
;MAKLNSLYLHVEKEALDNDVNVPQHPVENGIRISDHIERLPQSLSLSGKILRNTSSAVNSAIASIINLEKQGKVATYTGRKVYHNMVVKNFSYDADSNIANGFNFTMTLQEIRIAGKSYKTGSKSAKPESTSGQKQTQNQNTGKTTHTIKKGDTLWALAPKYGTTWQQLQKLNGNIDSKKIKVGQKIRVK
;
A
#
# COMPACT_ATOMS: atom_id res chain seq x y z
N MET A 1 6.46 -1.63 29.95
CA MET A 1 7.40 -2.50 29.22
C MET A 1 6.92 -2.61 27.79
N ALA A 2 7.82 -2.49 26.82
CA ALA A 2 7.50 -2.62 25.40
C ALA A 2 8.05 -3.94 24.85
N LYS A 3 7.60 -4.34 23.67
CA LYS A 3 8.09 -5.52 22.95
C LYS A 3 8.49 -5.18 21.53
N LEU A 4 9.61 -5.72 21.07
CA LEU A 4 9.98 -5.78 19.66
C LEU A 4 9.91 -7.25 19.24
N ASN A 5 8.92 -7.61 18.42
CA ASN A 5 8.50 -8.99 18.18
C ASN A 5 8.22 -9.71 19.51
N SER A 6 9.05 -10.68 19.89
CA SER A 6 8.95 -11.41 21.16
C SER A 6 9.93 -10.90 22.23
N LEU A 7 10.73 -9.88 21.93
CA LEU A 7 11.78 -9.37 22.81
C LEU A 7 11.26 -8.25 23.71
N TYR A 8 11.36 -8.42 25.02
CA TYR A 8 10.97 -7.38 25.99
C TYR A 8 12.03 -6.27 26.11
N LEU A 9 11.60 -5.02 26.03
CA LEU A 9 12.44 -3.84 26.16
C LEU A 9 11.88 -2.93 27.27
N HIS A 10 12.76 -2.39 28.11
CA HIS A 10 12.38 -1.36 29.06
C HIS A 10 12.52 0.00 28.39
N VAL A 11 11.47 0.44 27.70
CA VAL A 11 11.47 1.73 27.01
C VAL A 11 11.09 2.83 27.98
N GLU A 12 11.94 3.86 28.07
CA GLU A 12 11.73 5.03 28.92
C GLU A 12 11.09 6.17 28.10
N LYS A 13 11.47 6.32 26.83
CA LYS A 13 10.93 7.34 25.92
C LYS A 13 10.53 6.73 24.58
N GLU A 14 9.32 7.08 24.14
CA GLU A 14 8.77 6.76 22.81
C GLU A 14 8.41 8.08 22.11
N ALA A 15 8.99 8.35 20.94
CA ALA A 15 8.70 9.54 20.15
C ALA A 15 8.35 9.13 18.71
N LEU A 16 7.10 9.35 18.32
CA LEU A 16 6.61 9.12 16.96
C LEU A 16 6.75 10.39 16.14
N ASP A 17 7.38 10.26 14.98
CA ASP A 17 7.51 11.30 13.97
C ASP A 17 6.69 10.91 12.72
N ASN A 18 5.78 11.81 12.36
CA ASN A 18 4.88 11.66 11.21
C ASN A 18 5.10 12.84 10.30
N ASP A 19 5.96 12.65 9.31
CA ASP A 19 6.27 13.70 8.37
C ASP A 19 5.46 13.57 7.08
N VAL A 20 5.30 14.69 6.40
CA VAL A 20 4.51 14.84 5.18
C VAL A 20 5.23 15.82 4.26
N ASN A 21 5.50 15.39 3.04
CA ASN A 21 6.05 16.26 2.01
C ASN A 21 4.95 17.19 1.48
N VAL A 22 5.17 18.50 1.62
CA VAL A 22 4.27 19.55 1.15
C VAL A 22 4.94 20.32 0.01
N PRO A 23 4.46 20.20 -1.24
CA PRO A 23 5.04 20.92 -2.35
C PRO A 23 4.84 22.44 -2.21
N GLN A 24 5.90 23.22 -2.41
CA GLN A 24 5.85 24.69 -2.32
C GLN A 24 5.28 25.36 -3.57
N HIS A 25 5.21 24.63 -4.69
CA HIS A 25 4.73 25.12 -5.97
C HIS A 25 3.65 24.19 -6.53
N PRO A 26 2.70 24.71 -7.32
CA PRO A 26 1.73 23.89 -8.03
C PRO A 26 2.44 22.88 -8.93
N VAL A 27 2.17 21.59 -8.72
CA VAL A 27 2.70 20.53 -9.58
C VAL A 27 1.80 20.26 -10.79
N GLU A 28 0.54 20.74 -10.76
CA GLU A 28 -0.41 20.71 -11.88
C GLU A 28 -1.21 22.02 -11.99
N ASN A 29 -1.55 22.41 -13.22
CA ASN A 29 -2.31 23.63 -13.47
C ASN A 29 -3.77 23.48 -13.02
N GLY A 30 -4.22 24.37 -12.13
CA GLY A 30 -5.63 24.47 -11.72
C GLY A 30 -6.06 23.53 -10.59
N ILE A 31 -5.16 22.70 -10.06
CA ILE A 31 -5.42 21.83 -8.90
C ILE A 31 -4.91 22.50 -7.62
N ARG A 32 -5.62 22.30 -6.51
CA ARG A 32 -5.18 22.77 -5.20
C ARG A 32 -3.92 22.01 -4.77
N ILE A 33 -2.88 22.74 -4.34
CA ILE A 33 -1.59 22.19 -3.86
C ILE A 33 -1.79 21.12 -2.77
N SER A 34 -2.87 21.25 -1.97
CA SER A 34 -3.23 20.29 -0.92
C SER A 34 -3.45 18.85 -1.41
N ASP A 35 -3.78 18.64 -2.68
CA ASP A 35 -4.03 17.31 -3.24
C ASP A 35 -2.73 16.54 -3.53
N HIS A 36 -1.60 17.23 -3.58
CA HIS A 36 -0.28 16.67 -3.87
C HIS A 36 0.58 16.49 -2.62
N ILE A 37 -0.06 16.50 -1.45
CA ILE A 37 0.58 16.28 -0.16
C ILE A 37 0.89 14.78 -0.03
N GLU A 38 2.17 14.42 0.00
CA GLU A 38 2.61 13.03 0.12
C GLU A 38 2.99 12.72 1.56
N ARG A 39 2.34 11.72 2.17
CA ARG A 39 2.76 11.24 3.50
C ARG A 39 4.13 10.57 3.38
N LEU A 40 5.04 10.83 4.30
CA LEU A 40 6.27 10.07 4.43
C LEU A 40 6.07 8.84 5.33
N PRO A 41 6.96 7.83 5.29
CA PRO A 41 6.90 6.71 6.21
C PRO A 41 7.10 7.17 7.65
N GLN A 42 6.34 6.61 8.59
CA GLN A 42 6.46 6.97 10.00
C GLN A 42 7.81 6.54 10.57
N SER A 43 8.39 7.36 11.44
CA SER A 43 9.64 7.07 12.14
C SER A 43 9.38 7.08 13.65
N LEU A 44 9.83 6.05 14.35
CA LEU A 44 9.65 5.90 15.79
C LEU A 44 11.02 5.83 16.46
N SER A 45 11.32 6.85 17.26
CA SER A 45 12.54 6.93 18.06
C SER A 45 12.28 6.43 19.48
N LEU A 46 13.12 5.50 19.92
CA LEU A 46 13.01 4.80 21.18
C LEU A 46 14.30 4.94 21.97
N SER A 47 14.18 5.17 23.28
CA SER A 47 15.31 5.06 24.20
C SER A 47 14.91 4.37 25.50
N GLY A 48 15.85 3.66 26.11
CA GLY A 48 15.63 3.01 27.40
C GLY A 48 16.72 2.00 27.71
N LYS A 49 16.34 0.91 28.39
CA LYS A 49 17.24 -0.10 28.94
C LYS A 49 16.90 -1.51 28.47
N ILE A 50 17.92 -2.31 28.24
CA ILE A 50 17.81 -3.75 28.01
C ILE A 50 18.36 -4.44 29.25
N LEU A 51 17.45 -4.97 30.08
CA LEU A 51 17.79 -5.65 31.34
C LEU A 51 17.40 -7.13 31.26
N ARG A 52 18.27 -8.03 31.71
CA ARG A 52 17.98 -9.47 31.88
C ARG A 52 18.62 -10.02 33.15
N ASN A 53 18.27 -11.26 33.48
CA ASN A 53 18.84 -12.00 34.60
C ASN A 53 20.32 -12.36 34.40
N THR A 54 20.78 -12.55 33.16
CA THR A 54 22.18 -12.92 32.85
C THR A 54 22.74 -12.08 31.70
N SER A 55 24.04 -11.78 31.73
CA SER A 55 24.74 -11.04 30.67
C SER A 55 24.63 -11.73 29.31
N SER A 56 24.65 -13.06 29.28
CA SER A 56 24.47 -13.83 28.04
C SER A 56 23.09 -13.60 27.43
N ALA A 57 22.02 -13.56 28.24
CA ALA A 57 20.68 -13.28 27.75
C ALA A 57 20.55 -11.85 27.21
N VAL A 58 21.23 -10.89 27.84
CA VAL A 58 21.30 -9.50 27.33
C VAL A 58 22.03 -9.47 25.98
N ASN A 59 23.17 -10.14 25.87
CA ASN A 59 23.95 -10.18 24.62
C ASN A 59 23.17 -10.86 23.49
N SER A 60 22.44 -11.95 23.78
CA SER A 60 21.55 -12.58 22.78
C SER A 60 20.41 -11.66 22.36
N ALA A 61 19.86 -10.87 23.27
CA ALA A 61 18.83 -9.87 22.97
C ALA A 61 19.36 -8.79 22.02
N ILE A 62 20.52 -8.22 22.34
CA ILE A 62 21.22 -7.22 21.52
C ILE A 62 21.54 -7.80 20.13
N ALA A 63 22.12 -9.01 20.08
CA ALA A 63 22.44 -9.68 18.82
C ALA A 63 21.20 -9.90 17.94
N SER A 64 20.05 -10.21 18.55
CA SER A 64 18.78 -10.35 17.83
C SER A 64 18.32 -9.04 17.20
N ILE A 65 18.47 -7.90 17.90
CA ILE A 65 18.13 -6.58 17.37
C ILE A 65 19.08 -6.19 16.23
N ILE A 66 20.39 -6.38 16.43
CA ILE A 66 21.41 -6.13 15.40
C ILE A 66 21.14 -6.99 14.16
N ASN A 67 20.68 -8.23 14.34
CA ASN A 67 20.31 -9.09 13.23
C ASN A 67 19.10 -8.52 12.46
N LEU A 68 18.05 -8.06 13.16
CA LEU A 68 16.91 -7.40 12.53
C LEU A 68 17.32 -6.17 11.71
N GLU A 69 18.24 -5.36 12.24
CA GLU A 69 18.82 -4.19 11.56
C GLU A 69 19.59 -4.62 10.32
N LYS A 70 20.57 -5.53 10.45
CA LYS A 70 21.41 -6.00 9.33
C LYS A 70 20.62 -6.68 8.22
N GLN A 71 19.58 -7.44 8.57
CA GLN A 71 18.75 -8.13 7.59
C GLN A 71 17.64 -7.23 7.02
N GLY A 72 17.41 -6.04 7.58
CA GLY A 72 16.27 -5.19 7.24
C GLY A 72 14.93 -5.90 7.45
N LYS A 73 14.86 -6.83 8.42
CA LYS A 73 13.69 -7.69 8.59
C LYS A 73 12.55 -6.91 9.23
N VAL A 74 11.36 -7.13 8.68
CA VAL A 74 10.12 -6.54 9.19
C VAL A 74 9.83 -7.05 10.60
N ALA A 75 9.57 -6.12 11.51
CA ALA A 75 9.28 -6.35 12.91
C ALA A 75 7.98 -5.64 13.31
N THR A 76 7.39 -6.13 14.40
CA THR A 76 6.26 -5.51 15.07
C THR A 76 6.74 -4.93 16.39
N TYR A 77 6.46 -3.66 16.63
CA TYR A 77 6.75 -2.99 17.89
C TYR A 77 5.46 -2.77 18.67
N THR A 78 5.43 -3.22 19.92
CA THR A 78 4.29 -3.11 20.83
C THR A 78 4.72 -2.31 22.06
N GLY A 79 4.39 -1.02 22.07
CA GLY A 79 4.58 -0.11 23.20
C GLY A 79 3.24 0.39 23.71
N ARG A 80 3.08 1.71 23.85
CA ARG A 80 1.76 2.33 24.13
C ARG A 80 0.78 2.17 22.97
N LYS A 81 1.31 2.09 21.76
CA LYS A 81 0.60 1.74 20.53
C LYS A 81 1.31 0.57 19.86
N VAL A 82 0.57 -0.15 19.02
CA VAL A 82 1.12 -1.25 18.22
C VAL A 82 1.45 -0.72 16.83
N TYR A 83 2.70 -0.90 16.41
CA TYR A 83 3.19 -0.53 15.09
C TYR A 83 3.63 -1.79 14.36
N HIS A 84 2.98 -2.05 13.23
CA HIS A 84 3.32 -3.15 12.33
C HIS A 84 4.25 -2.63 11.23
N ASN A 85 4.86 -3.55 10.49
CA ASN A 85 5.68 -3.22 9.31
C ASN A 85 6.84 -2.27 9.61
N MET A 86 7.48 -2.42 10.77
CA MET A 86 8.60 -1.58 11.17
C MET A 86 9.93 -2.27 10.82
N VAL A 87 10.93 -1.52 10.39
CA VAL A 87 12.30 -2.00 10.23
C VAL A 87 13.20 -1.21 11.16
N VAL A 88 14.19 -1.88 11.74
CA VAL A 88 15.22 -1.21 12.56
C VAL A 88 16.15 -0.47 11.62
N LYS A 89 16.09 0.87 11.65
CA LYS A 89 16.93 1.75 10.81
C LYS A 89 18.30 1.96 11.43
N ASN A 90 18.32 2.10 12.75
CA ASN A 90 19.52 2.32 13.52
C ASN A 90 19.32 1.76 14.92
N PHE A 91 20.32 1.04 15.43
CA PHE A 91 20.36 0.60 16.82
C PHE A 91 21.74 0.88 17.44
N SER A 92 21.74 1.54 18.59
CA SER A 92 22.94 1.81 19.37
C SER A 92 22.71 1.47 20.84
N TYR A 93 23.77 1.06 21.52
CA TYR A 93 23.72 0.69 22.93
C TYR A 93 25.02 1.08 23.63
N ASP A 94 24.91 1.43 24.91
CA ASP A 94 26.02 1.83 25.77
C ASP A 94 25.95 1.11 27.12
N ALA A 95 27.13 0.86 27.69
CA ALA A 95 27.27 0.25 29.00
C ALA A 95 27.34 1.34 30.06
N ASP A 96 26.48 1.25 31.07
CA ASP A 96 26.47 2.14 32.22
C ASP A 96 26.88 1.33 33.45
N SER A 97 27.86 1.82 34.22
CA SER A 97 28.36 1.15 35.42
C SER A 97 27.29 1.01 36.51
N ASN A 98 26.24 1.82 36.47
CA ASN A 98 25.11 1.75 37.40
C ASN A 98 24.11 0.64 37.05
N ILE A 99 24.28 -0.03 35.90
CA ILE A 99 23.36 -1.04 35.40
C ILE A 99 24.04 -2.41 35.40
N ALA A 100 23.73 -3.22 36.40
CA ALA A 100 24.13 -4.63 36.40
C ALA A 100 23.32 -5.40 35.35
N ASN A 101 24.00 -6.21 34.53
CA ASN A 101 23.39 -7.08 33.52
C ASN A 101 22.41 -6.34 32.59
N GLY A 102 22.85 -5.18 32.07
CA GLY A 102 22.07 -4.43 31.11
C GLY A 102 22.85 -3.34 30.38
N PHE A 103 22.20 -2.79 29.35
CA PHE A 103 22.72 -1.70 28.54
C PHE A 103 21.62 -0.66 28.34
N ASN A 104 22.01 0.61 28.27
CA ASN A 104 21.14 1.62 27.69
C ASN A 104 21.10 1.41 26.18
N PHE A 105 20.00 1.79 25.55
CA PHE A 105 19.88 1.72 24.11
C PHE A 105 19.13 2.93 23.55
N THR A 106 19.48 3.24 22.31
CA THR A 106 18.73 4.14 21.44
C THR A 106 18.47 3.42 20.12
N MET A 107 17.24 3.55 19.61
CA MET A 107 16.83 2.86 18.39
C MET A 107 15.86 3.71 17.60
N THR A 108 16.00 3.68 16.28
CA THR A 108 15.01 4.26 15.36
C THR A 108 14.40 3.14 14.53
N LEU A 109 13.08 3.05 14.58
CA LEU A 109 12.30 2.17 13.72
C LEU A 109 11.68 3.01 12.60
N GLN A 110 11.75 2.54 11.36
CA GLN A 110 11.10 3.17 10.23
C GLN A 110 10.03 2.24 9.66
N GLU A 111 8.84 2.78 9.42
CA GLU A 111 7.77 2.05 8.74
C GLU A 111 8.17 1.75 7.29
N ILE A 112 7.86 0.54 6.82
CA ILE A 112 7.96 0.19 5.41
C ILE A 112 6.58 -0.01 4.79
N ARG A 113 6.42 0.50 3.57
CA ARG A 113 5.21 0.32 2.77
C ARG A 113 5.34 -0.95 1.95
N ILE A 114 4.67 -2.01 2.38
CA ILE A 114 4.61 -3.26 1.62
C ILE A 114 3.43 -3.14 0.65
N ALA A 115 3.73 -3.03 -0.64
CA ALA A 115 2.70 -3.09 -1.67
C ALA A 115 2.12 -4.52 -1.69
N GLY A 116 0.90 -4.67 -1.20
CA GLY A 116 0.15 -5.90 -1.38
C GLY A 116 -0.16 -6.09 -2.86
N LYS A 117 -0.03 -7.33 -3.37
CA LYS A 117 -0.62 -7.67 -4.67
C LYS A 117 -2.13 -7.48 -4.55
N SER A 118 -2.69 -6.58 -5.35
CA SER A 118 -4.11 -6.18 -5.30
C SER A 118 -5.07 -7.27 -5.78
N TYR A 119 -4.57 -8.38 -6.32
CA TYR A 119 -5.41 -9.52 -6.65
C TYR A 119 -5.47 -10.47 -5.45
N LYS A 120 -6.67 -10.56 -4.85
CA LYS A 120 -7.03 -11.68 -3.97
C LYS A 120 -6.92 -12.96 -4.80
N THR A 121 -5.82 -13.69 -4.70
CA THR A 121 -5.85 -15.14 -5.00
C THR A 121 -6.67 -15.80 -3.91
N GLY A 122 -8.00 -15.67 -4.02
CA GLY A 122 -8.87 -16.63 -3.39
C GLY A 122 -8.55 -17.97 -4.01
N SER A 123 -7.77 -18.80 -3.32
CA SER A 123 -7.89 -20.25 -3.45
C SER A 123 -9.27 -20.64 -2.92
N LYS A 124 -10.33 -20.27 -3.65
CA LYS A 124 -11.50 -21.14 -3.67
C LYS A 124 -10.98 -22.40 -4.33
N SER A 125 -10.70 -23.41 -3.51
CA SER A 125 -10.59 -24.79 -3.99
C SER A 125 -11.78 -25.01 -4.91
N ALA A 126 -11.53 -25.06 -6.21
CA ALA A 126 -12.52 -25.49 -7.18
C ALA A 126 -12.81 -26.95 -6.81
N LYS A 127 -13.89 -27.16 -6.06
CA LYS A 127 -14.53 -28.46 -5.95
C LYS A 127 -14.78 -28.90 -7.40
N PRO A 128 -14.36 -30.11 -7.83
CA PRO A 128 -14.63 -30.56 -9.18
C PRO A 128 -16.15 -30.67 -9.32
N GLU A 129 -16.75 -29.64 -9.93
CA GLU A 129 -18.16 -29.61 -10.21
C GLU A 129 -18.35 -30.44 -11.47
N SER A 130 -18.97 -31.60 -11.26
CA SER A 130 -19.43 -32.50 -12.30
C SER A 130 -20.24 -31.70 -13.32
N THR A 131 -19.77 -31.70 -14.56
CA THR A 131 -20.45 -31.10 -15.71
C THR A 131 -21.80 -31.80 -15.91
N SER A 132 -22.86 -31.23 -15.34
CA SER A 132 -24.23 -31.45 -15.79
C SER A 132 -24.83 -30.09 -16.08
N GLY A 133 -25.05 -29.84 -17.36
CA GLY A 133 -25.44 -28.53 -17.85
C GLY A 133 -26.82 -28.12 -17.36
N GLN A 134 -26.97 -26.81 -17.13
CA GLN A 134 -28.19 -26.09 -17.49
C GLN A 134 -27.81 -24.68 -17.93
N LYS A 135 -28.17 -24.38 -19.17
CA LYS A 135 -28.06 -23.09 -19.84
C LYS A 135 -28.97 -22.10 -19.11
N GLN A 136 -28.45 -21.38 -18.11
CA GLN A 136 -29.20 -20.34 -17.42
C GLN A 136 -28.86 -18.97 -18.03
N THR A 137 -29.73 -18.56 -18.95
CA THR A 137 -29.84 -17.20 -19.48
C THR A 137 -30.04 -16.21 -18.33
N GLN A 138 -29.00 -15.43 -17.99
CA GLN A 138 -29.21 -14.20 -17.24
C GLN A 138 -29.50 -13.06 -18.21
N ASN A 139 -30.75 -12.64 -18.15
CA ASN A 139 -31.35 -11.48 -18.80
C ASN A 139 -30.65 -10.20 -18.31
N GLN A 140 -29.47 -9.90 -18.85
CA GLN A 140 -28.97 -8.53 -18.89
C GLN A 140 -29.68 -7.87 -20.05
N ASN A 141 -30.50 -6.88 -19.70
CA ASN A 141 -31.27 -6.06 -20.61
C ASN A 141 -30.29 -5.38 -21.59
N THR A 142 -29.96 -6.07 -22.67
CA THR A 142 -29.06 -5.63 -23.74
C THR A 142 -29.87 -4.72 -24.64
N GLY A 143 -30.25 -3.58 -24.08
CA GLY A 143 -30.59 -2.42 -24.88
C GLY A 143 -29.32 -2.01 -25.62
N LYS A 144 -29.14 -2.55 -26.84
CA LYS A 144 -28.10 -2.13 -27.78
C LYS A 144 -28.25 -0.63 -27.95
N THR A 145 -27.47 0.14 -27.21
CA THR A 145 -27.61 1.59 -27.21
C THR A 145 -26.77 2.07 -28.37
N THR A 146 -27.41 2.69 -29.35
CA THR A 146 -26.73 3.26 -30.52
C THR A 146 -26.72 4.77 -30.44
N HIS A 147 -25.59 5.39 -30.74
CA HIS A 147 -25.44 6.84 -30.88
C HIS A 147 -25.29 7.19 -32.36
N THR A 148 -26.05 8.19 -32.82
CA THR A 148 -25.87 8.76 -34.17
C THR A 148 -24.88 9.91 -34.09
N ILE A 149 -23.76 9.77 -34.80
CA ILE A 149 -22.66 10.74 -34.80
C ILE A 149 -23.14 12.08 -35.35
N LYS A 150 -22.97 13.15 -34.58
CA LYS A 150 -23.26 14.53 -34.99
C LYS A 150 -21.96 15.24 -35.41
N LYS A 151 -22.10 16.37 -36.11
CA LYS A 151 -20.94 17.19 -36.52
C LYS A 151 -20.14 17.61 -35.27
N GLY A 152 -18.87 17.21 -35.20
CA GLY A 152 -17.98 17.47 -34.06
C GLY A 152 -17.84 16.33 -33.06
N ASP A 153 -18.60 15.24 -33.19
CA ASP A 153 -18.42 14.05 -32.35
C ASP A 153 -17.13 13.29 -32.73
N THR A 154 -16.37 12.89 -31.70
CA THR A 154 -15.23 11.97 -31.84
C THR A 154 -15.41 10.79 -30.90
N LEU A 155 -14.83 9.62 -31.22
CA LEU A 155 -14.86 8.46 -30.30
C LEU A 155 -14.25 8.80 -28.94
N TRP A 156 -13.26 9.70 -28.92
CA TRP A 156 -12.62 10.18 -27.70
C TRP A 156 -13.56 11.04 -26.85
N ALA A 157 -14.34 11.93 -27.48
CA ALA A 157 -15.33 12.75 -26.79
C ALA A 157 -16.61 11.98 -26.39
N LEU A 158 -16.92 10.87 -27.08
CA LEU A 158 -18.09 10.03 -26.81
C LEU A 158 -17.85 9.00 -25.69
N ALA A 159 -16.65 8.44 -25.60
CA ALA A 159 -16.26 7.46 -24.59
C ALA A 159 -16.64 7.85 -23.14
N PRO A 160 -16.25 9.04 -22.63
CA PRO A 160 -16.61 9.44 -21.26
C PRO A 160 -18.10 9.67 -21.07
N LYS A 161 -18.84 10.10 -22.11
CA LYS A 161 -20.30 10.30 -22.04
C LYS A 161 -21.08 9.00 -21.79
N TYR A 162 -20.50 7.86 -22.15
CA TYR A 162 -21.12 6.54 -21.99
C TYR A 162 -20.43 5.65 -20.96
N GLY A 163 -19.44 6.18 -20.23
CA GLY A 163 -18.71 5.45 -19.19
C GLY A 163 -17.84 4.31 -19.73
N THR A 164 -17.31 4.46 -20.95
CA THR A 164 -16.45 3.47 -21.62
C THR A 164 -15.16 4.13 -22.12
N THR A 165 -14.24 3.38 -22.72
CA THR A 165 -13.04 3.92 -23.35
C THR A 165 -13.18 3.94 -24.87
N TRP A 166 -12.43 4.82 -25.54
CA TRP A 166 -12.48 4.89 -27.00
C TRP A 166 -12.02 3.58 -27.66
N GLN A 167 -11.09 2.84 -27.03
CA GLN A 167 -10.66 1.52 -27.50
C GLN A 167 -11.79 0.48 -27.40
N GLN A 168 -12.60 0.54 -26.33
CA GLN A 168 -13.76 -0.33 -26.17
C GLN A 168 -14.85 -0.01 -27.19
N LEU A 169 -15.15 1.27 -27.44
CA LEU A 169 -16.07 1.68 -28.51
C LEU A 169 -15.60 1.23 -29.89
N GLN A 170 -14.31 1.36 -30.17
CA GLN A 170 -13.71 0.89 -31.41
C GLN A 170 -13.91 -0.61 -31.60
N LYS A 171 -13.59 -1.41 -30.57
CA LYS A 171 -13.79 -2.87 -30.59
C LYS A 171 -15.27 -3.25 -30.71
N LEU A 172 -16.15 -2.56 -30.00
CA LEU A 172 -17.61 -2.81 -30.00
C LEU A 172 -18.23 -2.63 -31.40
N ASN A 173 -17.60 -1.83 -32.25
CA ASN A 173 -18.06 -1.52 -33.60
C ASN A 173 -17.24 -2.23 -34.69
N GLY A 174 -16.46 -3.27 -34.36
CA GLY A 174 -15.70 -4.04 -35.35
C GLY A 174 -14.40 -3.35 -35.77
N ASN A 175 -13.71 -2.72 -34.82
CA ASN A 175 -12.44 -2.03 -35.00
C ASN A 175 -12.51 -0.85 -35.99
N ILE A 176 -13.58 -0.06 -35.92
CA ILE A 176 -13.72 1.16 -36.73
C ILE A 176 -12.55 2.11 -36.50
N ASP A 177 -12.07 2.72 -37.57
CA ASP A 177 -11.04 3.74 -37.47
C ASP A 177 -11.64 5.04 -36.92
N SER A 178 -11.11 5.49 -35.78
CA SER A 178 -11.46 6.75 -35.12
C SER A 178 -11.39 7.99 -36.04
N LYS A 179 -10.59 7.94 -37.11
CA LYS A 179 -10.45 9.03 -38.09
C LYS A 179 -11.45 8.95 -39.25
N LYS A 180 -12.19 7.85 -39.39
CA LYS A 180 -13.09 7.58 -40.53
C LYS A 180 -14.57 7.60 -40.16
N ILE A 181 -14.91 7.98 -38.93
CA ILE A 181 -16.30 8.11 -38.50
C ILE A 181 -16.97 9.29 -39.22
N LYS A 182 -18.16 9.05 -39.78
CA LYS A 182 -18.91 10.07 -40.55
C LYS A 182 -20.12 10.56 -39.77
N VAL A 183 -20.46 11.84 -39.95
CA VAL A 183 -21.71 12.41 -39.42
C VAL A 183 -22.90 11.64 -39.98
N GLY A 184 -23.85 11.27 -39.11
CA GLY A 184 -25.01 10.44 -39.44
C GLY A 184 -24.80 8.93 -39.27
N GLN A 185 -23.56 8.48 -39.04
CA GLN A 185 -23.27 7.07 -38.78
C GLN A 185 -23.81 6.64 -37.41
N LYS A 186 -24.45 5.48 -37.34
CA LYS A 186 -24.87 4.87 -36.07
C LYS A 186 -23.76 3.98 -35.55
N ILE A 187 -23.30 4.23 -34.33
CA ILE A 187 -22.33 3.40 -33.63
C ILE A 187 -22.92 2.86 -32.33
N ARG A 188 -22.53 1.65 -31.97
CA ARG A 188 -22.90 0.98 -30.72
C ARG A 188 -22.05 1.55 -29.58
N VAL A 189 -22.69 1.87 -28.46
CA VAL A 189 -22.03 2.43 -27.27
C VAL A 189 -22.19 1.57 -26.02
N LYS A 190 -23.13 0.59 -26.02
CA LYS A 190 -23.30 -0.46 -25.02
C LYS A 190 -23.78 -1.76 -25.69
#